data_AF-A0A959EIN3-F1
#
_entry.id   AF-A0A959EIN3-F1
#
_cell.length_a   1.000
_cell.length_b   1.000
_cell.length_c   1.000
_cell.angle_alpha   90.00
_cell.angle_beta   90.00
_cell.angle_gamma   90.00
#
_symmetry.space_group_name_H-M   'P 1'
#
loop_
_entity.id
_entity.type
_entity.pdbx_description
1 polymer ?
#
loop_
_entity_poly.entity_id
_entity_poly.type
_entity_poly.pdbx_seq_one_letter_code
_entity_poly.pdbx_strand_id
1 'polypeptide(L)'
;YLWLFVNFLHDPRVPVAFTSFVLGATIGLFLAFFINIFSKISAHAVGMGGLLAMIVITMFLYSYDTLTVYAGWFGQIEISMATVLILAILLAGMVGTSRLLLQAHDMQDLSGGFLVGFVSQFIALQILL
;
A
#
# COMPACT_ATOMS: atom_id res chain seq x y z
N TYR A 1 7.03 2.74 12.29
CA TYR A 1 6.72 3.54 11.09
C TYR A 1 7.04 5.03 11.24
N LEU A 2 6.61 5.71 12.30
CA LEU A 2 6.92 7.14 12.53
C LEU A 2 8.41 7.51 12.45
N TRP A 3 9.29 6.74 13.13
CA TRP A 3 10.73 6.97 13.07
C TRP A 3 11.30 6.85 11.64
N LEU A 4 10.83 5.86 10.88
CA LEU A 4 11.26 5.65 9.48
C LEU A 4 10.80 6.81 8.58
N PHE A 5 9.57 7.29 8.77
CA PHE A 5 9.07 8.46 8.06
C PHE A 5 9.93 9.70 8.35
N VAL A 6 10.22 9.98 9.63
CA VAL A 6 11.06 11.12 10.01
C VAL A 6 12.45 11.00 9.40
N ASN A 7 13.02 9.81 9.35
CA ASN A 7 14.33 9.59 8.73
C ASN A 7 14.29 9.90 7.22
N PHE A 8 13.28 9.40 6.50
CA PHE A 8 13.13 9.63 5.06
C PHE A 8 12.73 11.06 4.69
N LEU A 9 12.04 11.77 5.58
CA LEU A 9 11.71 13.18 5.37
C LEU A 9 12.96 14.07 5.29
N HIS A 10 14.03 13.68 6.00
CA HIS A 10 15.29 14.44 6.03
C HIS A 10 16.33 13.91 5.03
N ASP A 11 16.05 12.82 4.31
CA ASP A 11 16.95 12.28 3.29
C ASP A 11 16.42 12.59 1.88
N PRO A 12 17.01 13.55 1.16
CA PRO A 12 16.58 13.92 -0.19
C PRO A 12 16.84 12.84 -1.25
N ARG A 13 17.56 11.76 -0.91
CA ARG A 13 17.80 10.62 -1.83
C ARG A 13 16.59 9.69 -1.91
N VAL A 14 15.65 9.81 -0.96
CA VAL A 14 14.46 8.95 -0.91
C VAL A 14 13.36 9.53 -1.79
N PRO A 15 12.80 8.74 -2.74
CA PRO A 15 11.69 9.18 -3.56
C PRO A 15 10.45 9.56 -2.72
N VAL A 16 9.79 10.65 -3.09
CA VAL A 16 8.58 11.16 -2.41
C VAL A 16 7.48 10.09 -2.31
N ALA A 17 7.31 9.23 -3.33
CA ALA A 17 6.36 8.13 -3.26
C ALA A 17 6.65 7.17 -2.09
N PHE A 18 7.92 6.91 -1.78
CA PHE A 18 8.29 6.00 -0.70
C PHE A 18 8.13 6.68 0.67
N THR A 19 8.48 7.96 0.79
CA THR A 19 8.22 8.74 2.02
C THR A 19 6.71 8.84 2.29
N SER A 20 5.91 9.11 1.25
CA SER A 20 4.45 9.08 1.31
C SER A 20 3.92 7.69 1.65
N PHE A 21 4.59 6.63 1.21
CA PHE A 21 4.19 5.27 1.52
C PHE A 21 4.26 4.98 3.02
N VAL A 22 5.39 5.35 3.65
CA VAL A 22 5.62 5.12 5.07
C VAL A 22 4.69 5.98 5.94
N LEU A 23 4.45 7.23 5.55
CA LEU A 23 3.50 8.11 6.24
C LEU A 23 2.07 7.55 6.12
N GLY A 24 1.64 7.18 4.92
CA GLY A 24 0.32 6.63 4.69
C GLY A 24 0.10 5.30 5.42
N ALA A 25 1.09 4.42 5.45
CA ALA A 25 1.03 3.19 6.25
C ALA A 25 0.88 3.50 7.75
N THR A 26 1.53 4.56 8.24
CA THR A 26 1.37 5.02 9.64
C THR A 26 -0.07 5.48 9.89
N ILE A 27 -0.59 6.37 9.04
CA ILE A 27 -1.95 6.90 9.14
C ILE A 27 -2.97 5.76 9.04
N GLY A 28 -2.82 4.86 8.08
CA GLY A 28 -3.68 3.69 7.89
C GLY A 28 -3.69 2.77 9.10
N LEU A 29 -2.55 2.55 9.75
CA LEU A 29 -2.49 1.75 10.99
C LEU A 29 -3.21 2.44 12.15
N PHE A 30 -3.05 3.76 12.31
CA PHE A 30 -3.78 4.52 13.33
C PHE A 30 -5.28 4.52 13.07
N LEU A 31 -5.72 4.77 11.83
CA LEU A 31 -7.13 4.70 11.44
C LEU A 31 -7.69 3.29 11.69
N ALA A 32 -6.95 2.26 11.29
CA ALA A 32 -7.37 0.89 11.52
C ALA A 32 -7.47 0.55 13.00
N PHE A 33 -6.55 1.06 13.82
CA PHE A 33 -6.61 0.92 15.27
C PHE A 33 -7.85 1.60 15.86
N PHE A 34 -8.12 2.86 15.51
CA PHE A 34 -9.29 3.60 16.03
C PHE A 34 -10.60 2.98 15.55
N ILE A 35 -10.69 2.57 14.29
CA ILE A 35 -11.89 1.90 13.77
C ILE A 35 -12.09 0.58 14.51
N ASN A 36 -11.03 -0.22 14.71
CA ASN A 36 -11.08 -1.49 15.44
C ASN A 36 -11.53 -1.39 16.91
N ILE A 37 -11.58 -0.18 17.50
CA ILE A 37 -12.19 0.03 18.82
C ILE A 37 -13.72 -0.11 18.75
N PHE A 38 -14.34 0.30 17.63
CA PHE A 38 -15.80 0.37 17.47
C PHE A 38 -16.35 -0.66 16.47
N SER A 39 -15.63 -0.97 15.41
CA SER A 39 -16.02 -1.86 14.33
C SER A 39 -14.82 -2.69 13.86
N LYS A 40 -15.02 -3.98 13.61
CA LYS A 40 -13.93 -4.86 13.17
C LYS A 40 -13.58 -4.56 11.71
N ILE A 41 -12.32 -4.29 11.42
CA ILE A 41 -11.79 -4.21 10.07
C ILE A 41 -10.51 -5.04 9.94
N SER A 42 -10.29 -5.58 8.74
CA SER A 42 -9.11 -6.39 8.47
C SER A 42 -7.87 -5.51 8.28
N ALA A 43 -6.93 -5.55 9.24
CA ALA A 43 -5.63 -4.89 9.11
C ALA A 43 -4.81 -5.40 7.91
N HIS A 44 -5.03 -6.66 7.50
CA HIS A 44 -4.41 -7.20 6.29
C HIS A 44 -4.97 -6.52 5.02
N ALA A 45 -6.29 -6.26 4.98
CA ALA A 45 -6.90 -5.51 3.88
C ALA A 45 -6.43 -4.05 3.85
N VAL A 46 -6.24 -3.42 5.02
CA VAL A 46 -5.62 -2.09 5.12
C VAL A 46 -4.22 -2.09 4.50
N GLY A 47 -3.39 -3.07 4.84
CA GLY A 47 -2.05 -3.22 4.25
C GLY A 47 -2.09 -3.42 2.73
N MET A 48 -2.96 -4.30 2.24
CA MET A 48 -3.08 -4.55 0.79
C MET A 48 -3.67 -3.35 0.04
N GLY A 49 -4.63 -2.63 0.63
CA GLY A 49 -5.17 -1.39 0.08
C GLY A 49 -4.12 -0.27 0.00
N GLY A 50 -3.28 -0.13 1.03
CA GLY A 50 -2.16 0.80 1.04
C GLY A 50 -1.09 0.44 0.00
N LEU A 51 -0.80 -0.85 -0.20
CA LEU A 51 0.11 -1.31 -1.25
C LEU A 51 -0.42 -0.97 -2.66
N LEU A 52 -1.71 -1.22 -2.91
CA LEU A 52 -2.34 -0.88 -4.19
C LEU A 52 -2.29 0.62 -4.45
N ALA A 53 -2.63 1.44 -3.45
CA ALA A 53 -2.55 2.89 -3.57
C ALA A 53 -1.12 3.37 -3.84
N MET A 54 -0.10 2.76 -3.22
CA MET A 54 1.30 3.11 -3.46
C MET A 54 1.72 2.87 -4.92
N ILE A 55 1.34 1.74 -5.49
CA ILE A 55 1.66 1.42 -6.90
C ILE A 55 1.00 2.46 -7.80
N VAL A 56 -0.28 2.77 -7.56
CA VAL A 56 -1.03 3.80 -8.30
C VAL A 56 -0.37 5.18 -8.17
N ILE A 57 -0.02 5.61 -6.95
CA ILE A 57 0.67 6.89 -6.71
C ILE A 57 2.03 6.92 -7.41
N THR A 58 2.78 5.83 -7.40
CA THR A 58 4.08 5.74 -8.07
C THR A 58 3.93 5.87 -9.58
N MET A 59 2.92 5.24 -10.17
CA MET A 59 2.57 5.40 -11.59
C MET A 59 2.22 6.86 -11.92
N PHE A 60 1.44 7.53 -11.06
CA PHE A 60 1.07 8.94 -11.26
C PHE A 60 2.25 9.91 -11.13
N LEU A 61 3.10 9.75 -10.12
CA LEU A 61 4.18 10.71 -9.83
C LEU A 61 5.36 10.62 -10.78
N TYR A 62 5.73 9.41 -11.19
CA TYR A 62 6.98 9.19 -11.92
C TYR A 62 6.80 8.82 -13.38
N SER A 63 5.57 8.56 -13.84
CA SER A 63 5.26 8.14 -15.22
C SER A 63 6.18 7.02 -15.73
N TYR A 64 6.66 6.15 -14.84
CA TYR A 64 7.47 5.00 -15.24
C TYR A 64 6.57 3.97 -15.93
N ASP A 65 6.84 3.69 -17.20
CA ASP A 65 6.13 2.66 -17.95
C ASP A 65 6.65 1.25 -17.59
N THR A 66 7.94 1.18 -17.21
CA THR A 66 8.65 -0.06 -16.88
C THR A 66 9.39 0.04 -15.53
N LEU A 67 9.28 -1.05 -14.76
CA LEU A 67 10.05 -1.35 -13.56
C LEU A 67 11.22 -2.25 -13.96
N THR A 68 12.45 -1.76 -13.83
CA THR A 68 13.65 -2.56 -14.09
C THR A 68 14.12 -3.24 -12.80
N VAL A 69 14.10 -4.57 -12.80
CA VAL A 69 14.55 -5.39 -11.66
C VAL A 69 15.80 -6.15 -12.05
N TYR A 70 16.85 -6.00 -11.25
CA TYR A 70 18.08 -6.77 -11.40
C TYR A 70 17.91 -8.12 -10.71
N ALA A 71 17.58 -9.15 -11.50
CA ALA A 71 17.36 -10.50 -11.00
C ALA A 71 18.65 -11.33 -11.09
N GLY A 72 19.75 -10.87 -10.49
CA GLY A 72 21.01 -11.63 -10.38
C GLY A 72 21.40 -12.43 -11.63
N TRP A 73 21.28 -13.76 -11.57
CA TRP A 73 21.55 -14.72 -12.66
C TRP A 73 20.68 -14.61 -13.91
N PHE A 74 19.53 -13.95 -13.84
CA PHE A 74 18.62 -13.76 -14.97
C PHE A 74 18.79 -12.41 -15.67
N GLY A 75 19.77 -11.60 -15.26
CA GLY A 75 20.03 -10.29 -15.86
C GLY A 75 19.00 -9.23 -15.47
N GLN A 76 18.85 -8.21 -16.32
CA GLN A 76 17.86 -7.15 -16.16
C GLN A 76 16.51 -7.63 -16.71
N ILE A 77 15.48 -7.61 -15.87
CA ILE A 77 14.11 -7.89 -16.28
C ILE A 77 13.35 -6.57 -16.22
N GLU A 78 12.82 -6.14 -17.37
CA GLU A 78 11.92 -5.00 -17.45
C GLU A 78 10.48 -5.50 -17.37
N ILE A 79 9.73 -5.04 -16.37
CA ILE A 79 8.35 -5.43 -16.14
C ILE A 79 7.49 -4.17 -16.24
N SER A 80 6.40 -4.19 -16.99
CA SER A 80 5.50 -3.03 -17.03
C SER A 80 4.88 -2.78 -15.65
N MET A 81 4.75 -1.51 -15.26
CA MET A 81 4.05 -1.14 -14.02
C MET A 81 2.59 -1.64 -14.02
N ALA A 82 1.96 -1.78 -15.19
CA ALA A 82 0.63 -2.38 -15.29
C ALA A 82 0.62 -3.85 -14.85
N THR A 83 1.65 -4.62 -15.20
CA THR A 83 1.81 -6.00 -14.74
C THR A 83 2.00 -6.07 -13.23
N VAL A 84 2.78 -5.14 -12.66
CA VAL A 84 2.95 -5.03 -11.20
C VAL A 84 1.62 -4.74 -10.50
N LEU A 85 0.82 -3.83 -11.05
CA LEU A 85 -0.52 -3.53 -10.52
C LEU A 85 -1.45 -4.75 -10.58
N ILE A 86 -1.48 -5.46 -11.70
CA ILE A 86 -2.30 -6.68 -11.84
C ILE A 86 -1.87 -7.74 -10.82
N LEU A 87 -0.57 -7.97 -10.65
CA LEU A 87 -0.06 -8.92 -9.65
C LEU A 87 -0.43 -8.49 -8.22
N ALA A 88 -0.34 -7.21 -7.90
CA ALA A 88 -0.74 -6.69 -6.60
C ALA A 88 -2.25 -6.85 -6.35
N ILE A 89 -3.09 -6.63 -7.38
CA ILE A 89 -4.55 -6.87 -7.30
C ILE A 89 -4.84 -8.35 -7.07
N LEU A 90 -4.15 -9.25 -7.76
CA LEU A 90 -4.30 -10.70 -7.55
C LEU A 90 -3.87 -11.11 -6.14
N LEU A 91 -2.74 -10.60 -5.64
CA LEU A 91 -2.28 -10.85 -4.28
C LEU A 91 -3.29 -10.30 -3.25
N ALA A 92 -3.84 -9.09 -3.49
CA ALA A 92 -4.87 -8.50 -2.65
C ALA A 92 -6.14 -9.36 -2.61
N GLY A 93 -6.58 -9.86 -3.76
CA GLY A 93 -7.71 -10.77 -3.89
C GLY A 93 -7.48 -12.11 -3.17
N MET A 94 -6.29 -12.70 -3.29
CA MET A 94 -5.93 -13.93 -2.57
C MET A 94 -5.93 -13.71 -1.06
N VAL A 95 -5.30 -12.64 -0.57
CA VAL A 95 -5.29 -12.30 0.86
C VAL A 95 -6.72 -12.07 1.37
N GLY A 96 -7.55 -11.34 0.62
CA GLY A 96 -8.95 -11.12 0.96
C GLY A 96 -9.75 -12.42 1.03
N THR A 97 -9.56 -13.31 0.06
CA THR A 97 -10.21 -14.62 0.00
C THR A 97 -9.82 -15.49 1.18
N SER A 98 -8.53 -15.55 1.53
CA SER A 98 -8.06 -16.29 2.72
C SER A 98 -8.71 -15.78 4.01
N ARG A 99 -8.97 -14.47 4.13
CA ARG A 99 -9.60 -13.89 5.33
C ARG A 99 -11.10 -14.21 5.43
N LEU A 100 -11.80 -14.27 4.29
CA LEU A 100 -13.18 -14.74 4.24
C LEU A 100 -13.28 -16.24 4.55
N LEU A 101 -12.38 -17.05 3.98
CA LEU A 101 -12.34 -18.51 4.21
C LEU A 101 -12.05 -18.88 5.68
N LEU A 102 -11.27 -18.07 6.39
CA LEU A 102 -11.01 -18.24 7.82
C LEU A 102 -12.20 -17.80 8.70
N GLN A 103 -13.31 -17.34 8.13
CA GLN A 103 -14.50 -16.79 8.81
C GLN A 103 -14.18 -15.76 9.89
N ALA A 104 -13.06 -15.05 9.76
CA ALA A 104 -12.59 -14.09 10.75
C ALA A 104 -13.23 -12.70 10.58
N HIS A 105 -13.73 -12.40 9.36
CA HIS A 105 -14.26 -11.10 8.97
C HIS A 105 -15.36 -11.26 7.90
N ASP A 106 -16.33 -10.35 7.93
CA ASP A 106 -17.34 -10.22 6.88
C ASP A 106 -16.81 -9.41 5.68
N MET A 107 -17.54 -9.43 4.56
CA MET A 107 -17.15 -8.65 3.36
C MET A 107 -17.09 -7.14 3.62
N GLN A 108 -17.89 -6.65 4.58
CA GLN A 108 -17.92 -5.23 4.96
C GLN A 108 -16.63 -4.83 5.68
N ASP A 109 -16.15 -5.65 6.63
CA ASP A 109 -14.88 -5.46 7.34
C ASP A 109 -13.67 -5.46 6.39
N LEU A 110 -13.72 -6.31 5.37
CA LEU A 110 -12.65 -6.46 4.38
C LEU A 110 -12.60 -5.23 3.45
N SER A 111 -13.72 -4.87 2.86
CA SER A 111 -13.83 -3.70 1.96
C SER A 111 -13.54 -2.39 2.70
N GLY A 112 -14.00 -2.24 3.93
CA GLY A 112 -13.65 -1.12 4.81
C GLY A 112 -12.15 -1.05 5.06
N GLY A 113 -11.50 -2.19 5.33
CA GLY A 113 -10.04 -2.24 5.46
C GLY A 113 -9.31 -1.78 4.20
N PHE A 114 -9.69 -2.31 3.03
CA PHE A 114 -9.10 -1.89 1.74
C PHE A 114 -9.24 -0.38 1.50
N LEU A 115 -10.43 0.18 1.76
CA LEU A 115 -10.71 1.59 1.56
C LEU A 115 -9.88 2.46 2.50
N VAL A 116 -9.80 2.11 3.80
CA VAL A 116 -8.99 2.84 4.79
C VAL A 116 -7.52 2.85 4.38
N GLY A 117 -6.99 1.69 3.98
CA GLY A 117 -5.61 1.58 3.48
C GLY A 117 -5.36 2.45 2.26
N PHE A 118 -6.26 2.38 1.28
CA PHE A 118 -6.12 3.14 0.05
C PHE A 118 -6.17 4.67 0.30
N VAL A 119 -7.19 5.14 1.01
CA VAL A 119 -7.39 6.57 1.31
C VAL A 119 -6.26 7.13 2.17
N SER A 120 -5.74 6.36 3.14
CA SER A 120 -4.63 6.80 3.99
C SER A 120 -3.38 7.18 3.18
N GLN A 121 -3.17 6.53 2.03
CA GLN A 121 -2.06 6.81 1.14
C GLN A 121 -2.22 8.11 0.37
N PHE A 122 -3.43 8.40 -0.09
CA PHE A 122 -3.72 9.68 -0.75
C PHE A 122 -3.66 10.85 0.23
N ILE A 123 -4.13 10.66 1.46
CA ILE A 123 -3.98 11.67 2.52
C ILE A 123 -2.49 11.95 2.78
N ALA A 124 -1.67 10.91 2.92
CA ALA A 124 -0.23 11.09 3.11
C ALA A 124 0.44 11.81 1.93
N LEU A 125 0.01 11.51 0.70
CA LEU A 125 0.53 12.18 -0.49
C LEU A 125 0.19 13.67 -0.49
N GLN A 126 -1.05 14.02 -0.15
CA GLN A 126 -1.50 15.42 -0.04
C GLN A 126 -0.79 16.21 1.06
N ILE A 127 -0.26 15.54 2.10
CA ILE A 127 0.52 16.20 3.16
C ILE A 127 1.95 16.50 2.70
N LEU A 128 2.49 15.68 1.78
CA LEU A 128 3.89 15.77 1.33
C LEU A 128 4.09 16.60 0.06
N LEU A 129 3.06 16.76 -0.77
CA LEU A 129 3.07 17.62 -1.96
C LEU A 129 2.57 19.04 -1.62
#